data_AF-A0ABD3FI20-F1
#
_entry.id   AF-A0ABD3FI20-F1
#
_cell.length_a   1.000
_cell.length_b   1.000
_cell.length_c   1.000
_cell.angle_alpha   90.00
_cell.angle_beta   90.00
_cell.angle_gamma   90.00
#
_symmetry.space_group_name_H-M   'P 1'
#
loop_
_entity.id
_entity.type
_entity.pdbx_description
1 polymer ?
#
loop_
_entity_poly.entity_id
_entity_poly.type
_entity_poly.pdbx_seq_one_letter_code
_entity_poly.pdbx_strand_id
1 'polypeptide(L)'
;MTAQRFVEFVQIYWRKFGFFPHPAVLRALFGWDFGTRGLSILHFVRVTEHEKRTRVRGNDMSNFSRKNVLPTMPTPADFPEICGAVDVLCAVTQQLNKPVVHDTLMAASRFLAELRVTDLPTSPEALTKLATWVDDRLELFRVLISEESWVGISQIKDQFSASHESFIHVHQLILQQDVIAAAKAACATSNQQSNQSRGGRGHGSKKRITIPAEVRQALPMQSKKEICVRFLSAQGYRGENGNCVIKNLCHFKAATLPDIMREFITKNYGGVATDFE
;
A
#
# COMPACT_ATOMS: atom_id res chain seq x y z
N MET A 1 42.38 -14.83 -2.87
CA MET A 1 42.13 -14.07 -4.12
C MET A 1 42.16 -12.59 -3.78
N THR A 2 42.79 -11.73 -4.59
CA THR A 2 42.76 -10.27 -4.35
C THR A 2 41.42 -9.68 -4.79
N ALA A 3 41.03 -8.53 -4.22
CA ALA A 3 39.78 -7.84 -4.60
C ALA A 3 39.74 -7.51 -6.11
N GLN A 4 40.85 -7.07 -6.69
CA GLN A 4 40.93 -6.78 -8.12
C GLN A 4 40.71 -8.03 -8.98
N ARG A 5 41.38 -9.15 -8.66
CA ARG A 5 41.21 -10.42 -9.40
C ARG A 5 39.78 -10.95 -9.29
N PHE A 6 39.14 -10.79 -8.13
CA PHE A 6 37.74 -11.15 -7.93
C PHE A 6 36.84 -10.36 -8.89
N VAL A 7 37.02 -9.05 -8.97
CA VAL A 7 36.20 -8.19 -9.82
C VAL A 7 36.41 -8.48 -11.29
N GLU A 8 37.66 -8.54 -11.75
CA GLU A 8 38.01 -8.85 -13.14
C GLU A 8 37.41 -10.19 -13.57
N PHE A 9 37.53 -11.22 -12.72
CA PHE A 9 36.92 -12.52 -12.98
C PHE A 9 35.40 -12.40 -13.18
N VAL A 10 34.68 -11.77 -12.25
CA VAL A 10 33.22 -11.69 -12.33
C VAL A 10 32.76 -10.83 -13.53
N GLN A 11 33.49 -9.76 -13.86
CA GLN A 11 33.18 -8.91 -15.03
C GLN A 11 33.42 -9.62 -16.36
N ILE A 12 34.51 -10.40 -16.48
CA ILE A 12 34.84 -11.18 -17.68
C ILE A 12 33.82 -12.31 -17.87
N TYR A 13 33.55 -13.07 -16.80
CA TYR A 13 32.66 -14.23 -16.82
C TYR A 13 31.20 -13.88 -16.54
N TRP A 14 30.80 -12.62 -16.68
CA TRP A 14 29.46 -12.14 -16.31
C TRP A 14 28.31 -12.94 -16.95
N ARG A 15 28.49 -13.44 -18.20
CA ARG A 15 27.49 -14.28 -18.90
C ARG A 15 27.15 -15.55 -18.14
N LYS A 16 28.12 -16.06 -17.38
CA LYS A 16 27.99 -17.24 -16.53
C LYS A 16 27.05 -16.98 -15.35
N PHE A 17 26.98 -15.74 -14.88
CA PHE A 17 26.24 -15.35 -13.68
C PHE A 17 24.92 -14.64 -13.98
N GLY A 18 24.81 -13.98 -15.13
CA GLY A 18 23.53 -13.42 -15.62
C GLY A 18 23.08 -12.13 -14.93
N PHE A 19 23.95 -11.42 -14.21
CA PHE A 19 23.65 -10.12 -13.57
C PHE A 19 24.57 -9.01 -14.09
N PHE A 20 24.30 -7.76 -13.71
CA PHE A 20 25.15 -6.62 -14.05
C PHE A 20 26.30 -6.45 -13.03
N PRO A 21 27.57 -6.70 -13.41
CA PRO A 21 28.70 -6.70 -12.47
C PRO A 21 29.22 -5.28 -12.19
N HIS A 22 28.39 -4.43 -11.60
CA HIS A 22 28.76 -3.04 -11.28
C HIS A 22 29.96 -3.01 -10.30
N PRO A 23 31.00 -2.20 -10.55
CA PRO A 23 32.20 -2.15 -9.72
C PRO A 23 31.94 -1.96 -8.21
N ALA A 24 31.05 -1.05 -7.84
CA ALA A 24 30.71 -0.82 -6.42
C ALA A 24 29.98 -2.01 -5.80
N VAL A 25 29.15 -2.73 -6.57
CA VAL A 25 28.43 -3.94 -6.10
C VAL A 25 29.42 -5.07 -5.87
N LEU A 26 30.37 -5.28 -6.80
CA LEU A 26 31.40 -6.31 -6.64
C LEU A 26 32.36 -6.03 -5.49
N ARG A 27 32.72 -4.75 -5.30
CA ARG A 27 33.52 -4.32 -4.15
C ARG A 27 32.79 -4.61 -2.82
N ALA A 28 31.50 -4.27 -2.76
CA ALA A 28 30.67 -4.54 -1.59
C ALA A 28 30.48 -6.05 -1.35
N LEU A 29 30.32 -6.85 -2.41
CA LEU A 29 30.23 -8.30 -2.31
C LEU A 29 31.52 -8.91 -1.75
N PHE A 30 32.68 -8.44 -2.22
CA PHE A 30 33.97 -8.89 -1.69
C PHE A 30 34.10 -8.62 -0.19
N GLY A 31 33.54 -7.51 0.30
CA GLY A 31 33.51 -7.13 1.71
C GLY A 31 32.34 -7.73 2.53
N TRP A 32 31.42 -8.46 1.90
CA TRP A 32 30.16 -8.90 2.52
C TRP A 32 29.38 -7.73 3.16
N ASP A 33 29.33 -6.58 2.46
CA ASP A 33 28.71 -5.35 2.95
C ASP A 33 27.16 -5.37 2.86
N PHE A 34 26.53 -6.53 3.12
CA PHE A 34 25.07 -6.70 3.16
C PHE A 34 24.41 -5.91 4.30
N GLY A 35 23.12 -5.65 4.17
CA GLY A 35 22.28 -5.05 5.22
C GLY A 35 22.63 -3.59 5.47
N THR A 36 23.04 -3.25 6.69
CA THR A 36 23.30 -1.85 7.10
C THR A 36 24.38 -1.14 6.27
N ARG A 37 25.21 -1.89 5.54
CA ARG A 37 26.25 -1.33 4.66
C ARG A 37 25.80 -1.13 3.21
N GLY A 38 24.54 -1.42 2.91
CA GLY A 38 23.86 -1.02 1.69
C GLY A 38 23.87 -2.06 0.56
N LEU A 39 24.66 -3.13 0.64
CA LEU A 39 24.51 -4.22 -0.31
C LEU A 39 23.23 -4.99 0.02
N SER A 40 22.54 -5.40 -1.04
CA SER A 40 21.34 -6.21 -0.97
C SER A 40 21.41 -7.30 -2.03
N ILE A 41 20.79 -8.45 -1.78
CA ILE A 41 20.60 -9.50 -2.78
C ILE A 41 19.96 -8.95 -4.06
N LEU A 42 19.15 -7.89 -3.97
CA LEU A 42 18.48 -7.29 -5.13
C LEU A 42 19.45 -6.62 -6.11
N HIS A 43 20.71 -6.36 -5.73
CA HIS A 43 21.74 -5.91 -6.67
C HIS A 43 22.19 -7.01 -7.65
N PHE A 44 21.82 -8.26 -7.38
CA PHE A 44 22.17 -9.44 -8.18
C PHE A 44 21.00 -9.95 -9.03
N VAL A 45 19.91 -9.17 -9.14
CA VAL A 45 18.82 -9.48 -10.08
C VAL A 45 19.37 -9.67 -11.49
N ARG A 46 18.83 -10.68 -12.17
CA ARG A 46 19.28 -11.05 -13.51
C ARG A 46 18.98 -9.94 -14.50
N VAL A 47 19.88 -9.75 -15.46
CA VAL A 47 19.71 -8.76 -16.53
C VAL A 47 19.95 -9.41 -17.88
N THR A 48 19.24 -8.91 -18.89
CA THR A 48 19.45 -9.28 -20.27
C THR A 48 20.76 -8.71 -20.82
N GLU A 49 21.27 -9.31 -21.90
CA GLU A 49 22.42 -8.76 -22.65
C GLU A 49 22.16 -7.34 -23.18
N HIS A 50 20.90 -7.00 -23.45
CA HIS A 50 20.53 -5.66 -23.89
C HIS A 50 20.67 -4.65 -22.73
N GLU A 51 20.07 -4.92 -21.58
CA GLU A 51 20.17 -4.07 -20.39
C GLU A 51 21.61 -3.88 -19.94
N LYS A 52 22.41 -4.96 -19.95
CA LYS A 52 23.84 -4.84 -19.66
C LYS A 52 24.52 -3.83 -20.59
N ARG A 53 24.33 -3.97 -21.91
CA ARG A 53 24.99 -3.10 -22.90
C ARG A 53 24.63 -1.63 -22.68
N THR A 54 23.38 -1.36 -22.31
CA THR A 54 22.93 -0.02 -21.92
C THR A 54 23.63 0.46 -20.66
N ARG A 55 23.68 -0.35 -19.60
CA ARG A 55 24.32 0.03 -18.32
C ARG A 55 25.82 0.24 -18.45
N VAL A 56 26.54 -0.59 -19.22
CA VAL A 56 27.99 -0.42 -19.45
C VAL A 56 28.33 0.95 -20.04
N ARG A 57 27.49 1.51 -20.91
CA ARG A 57 27.73 2.84 -21.51
C ARG A 57 27.59 3.99 -20.51
N GLY A 58 26.82 3.79 -19.44
CA GLY A 58 26.56 4.80 -18.42
C GLY A 58 27.41 4.65 -17.15
N ASN A 59 28.28 3.65 -17.06
CA ASN A 59 29.05 3.35 -15.85
C ASN A 59 30.53 3.15 -16.18
N ASP A 60 31.40 3.78 -15.39
CA ASP A 60 32.83 3.48 -15.44
C ASP A 60 33.09 2.12 -14.80
N MET A 61 33.17 1.08 -15.63
CA MET A 61 33.38 -0.30 -15.22
C MET A 61 34.77 -0.57 -14.62
N SER A 62 35.68 0.41 -14.67
CA SER A 62 37.03 0.34 -14.08
C SER A 62 37.16 1.15 -12.79
N ASN A 63 36.12 1.92 -12.41
CA ASN A 63 36.15 2.73 -11.19
C ASN A 63 35.84 1.90 -9.94
N PHE A 64 36.90 1.37 -9.32
CA PHE A 64 36.81 0.63 -8.05
C PHE A 64 37.07 1.52 -6.83
N SER A 65 37.12 2.84 -7.00
CA SER A 65 37.37 3.75 -5.89
C SER A 65 36.23 3.70 -4.87
N ARG A 66 36.51 4.06 -3.62
CA ARG A 66 35.48 4.22 -2.58
C ARG A 66 34.46 5.32 -2.91
N LYS A 67 34.81 6.24 -3.82
CA LYS A 67 33.92 7.29 -4.32
C LYS A 67 32.85 6.74 -5.27
N ASN A 68 33.06 5.56 -5.85
CA ASN A 68 32.02 4.89 -6.61
C ASN A 68 31.02 4.27 -5.64
N VAL A 69 29.85 4.92 -5.53
CA VAL A 69 28.79 4.58 -4.58
C VAL A 69 27.99 3.38 -5.10
N LEU A 70 27.42 2.61 -4.17
CA LEU A 70 26.48 1.57 -4.55
C LEU A 70 25.28 2.17 -5.30
N PRO A 71 24.84 1.55 -6.41
CA PRO A 71 23.58 1.90 -7.02
C PRO A 71 22.44 1.78 -6.02
N THR A 72 21.38 2.57 -6.18
CA THR A 72 20.18 2.41 -5.37
C THR A 72 19.63 0.99 -5.52
N MET A 73 19.25 0.40 -4.39
CA MET A 73 18.61 -0.91 -4.36
C MET A 73 17.36 -0.91 -5.28
N PRO A 74 17.28 -1.83 -6.26
CA PRO A 74 16.10 -1.92 -7.09
C PRO A 74 14.92 -2.48 -6.29
N THR A 75 13.71 -2.05 -6.60
CA THR A 75 12.48 -2.67 -6.06
C THR A 75 12.25 -4.00 -6.78
N PRO A 76 11.97 -5.10 -6.06
CA PRO A 76 11.69 -6.38 -6.70
C PRO A 76 10.36 -6.33 -7.45
N ALA A 77 10.34 -6.78 -8.70
CA ALA A 77 9.12 -6.86 -9.51
C ALA A 77 8.24 -8.02 -9.05
N ASP A 78 8.85 -9.18 -8.75
CA ASP A 78 8.17 -10.39 -8.35
C ASP A 78 9.06 -11.30 -7.48
N PHE A 79 8.45 -12.39 -6.97
CA PHE A 79 9.16 -13.38 -6.17
C PHE A 79 10.26 -14.15 -6.95
N PRO A 80 10.05 -14.55 -8.22
CA PRO A 80 11.12 -15.10 -9.06
C PRO A 80 12.39 -14.24 -9.17
N GLU A 81 12.29 -12.91 -9.18
CA GLU A 81 13.47 -12.03 -9.19
C GLU A 81 14.34 -12.22 -7.94
N ILE A 82 13.73 -12.35 -6.76
CA ILE A 82 14.45 -12.62 -5.50
C ILE A 82 15.16 -13.97 -5.58
N CYS A 83 14.45 -15.02 -6.02
CA CYS A 83 15.03 -16.35 -6.20
C CYS A 83 16.22 -16.30 -7.16
N GLY A 84 16.03 -15.67 -8.33
CA GLY A 84 17.05 -15.55 -9.35
C GLY A 84 18.28 -14.79 -8.89
N ALA A 85 18.12 -13.80 -8.02
CA ALA A 85 19.22 -13.05 -7.42
C ALA A 85 20.02 -13.88 -6.40
N VAL A 86 19.36 -14.69 -5.58
CA VAL A 86 20.04 -15.64 -4.67
C VAL A 86 20.76 -16.73 -5.46
N ASP A 87 20.19 -17.22 -6.57
CA ASP A 87 20.85 -18.19 -7.45
C ASP A 87 22.14 -17.62 -8.06
N VAL A 88 22.14 -16.34 -8.44
CA VAL A 88 23.35 -15.65 -8.92
C VAL A 88 24.43 -15.67 -7.85
N LEU A 89 24.08 -15.34 -6.60
CA LEU A 89 25.01 -15.38 -5.47
C LEU A 89 25.54 -16.79 -5.21
N CYS A 90 24.70 -17.81 -5.30
CA CYS A 90 25.14 -19.22 -5.20
C CYS A 90 26.17 -19.53 -6.28
N ALA A 91 25.90 -19.18 -7.55
CA ALA A 91 26.82 -19.45 -8.66
C ALA A 91 28.17 -18.72 -8.52
N VAL A 92 28.16 -17.49 -8.02
CA VAL A 92 29.38 -16.70 -7.77
C VAL A 92 30.19 -17.33 -6.63
N THR A 93 29.55 -17.61 -5.50
CA THR A 93 30.24 -18.14 -4.31
C THR A 93 30.73 -19.56 -4.47
N GLN A 94 30.04 -20.39 -5.26
CA GLN A 94 30.49 -21.74 -5.62
C GLN A 94 31.88 -21.73 -6.28
N GLN A 95 32.20 -20.68 -7.03
CA GLN A 95 33.46 -20.58 -7.79
C GLN A 95 34.55 -19.82 -7.06
N LEU A 96 34.18 -18.84 -6.23
CA LEU A 96 35.12 -17.84 -5.72
C LEU A 96 35.33 -17.89 -4.21
N ASN A 97 34.52 -18.66 -3.48
CA ASN A 97 34.52 -18.71 -2.03
C ASN A 97 34.76 -20.14 -1.51
N LYS A 98 35.05 -20.25 -0.20
CA LYS A 98 35.12 -21.55 0.49
C LYS A 98 33.74 -22.23 0.48
N PRO A 99 33.65 -23.57 0.49
CA PRO A 99 32.38 -24.31 0.43
C PRO A 99 31.34 -23.86 1.46
N VAL A 100 31.77 -23.56 2.68
CA VAL A 100 30.91 -23.07 3.77
C VAL A 100 30.09 -21.82 3.43
N VAL A 101 30.65 -20.92 2.60
CA VAL A 101 29.98 -19.70 2.16
C VAL A 101 28.85 -20.04 1.18
N HIS A 102 29.15 -20.94 0.25
CA HIS A 102 28.19 -21.44 -0.71
C HIS A 102 27.05 -22.20 -0.02
N ASP A 103 27.35 -23.03 0.99
CA ASP A 103 26.34 -23.81 1.71
C ASP A 103 25.30 -22.95 2.43
N THR A 104 25.71 -21.76 2.91
CA THR A 104 24.80 -20.79 3.54
C THR A 104 23.84 -20.19 2.51
N LEU A 105 24.33 -19.79 1.33
CA LEU A 105 23.50 -19.27 0.25
C LEU A 105 22.59 -20.35 -0.37
N MET A 106 23.07 -21.59 -0.44
CA MET A 106 22.26 -22.73 -0.85
C MET A 106 21.09 -22.99 0.11
N ALA A 107 21.29 -22.75 1.41
CA ALA A 107 20.19 -22.83 2.37
C ALA A 107 19.14 -21.73 2.11
N ALA A 108 19.58 -20.51 1.85
CA ALA A 108 18.67 -19.42 1.45
C ALA A 108 17.89 -19.75 0.16
N SER A 109 18.57 -20.29 -0.86
CA SER A 109 17.92 -20.70 -2.12
C SER A 109 16.85 -21.78 -1.90
N ARG A 110 17.17 -22.82 -1.10
CA ARG A 110 16.20 -23.88 -0.74
C ARG A 110 15.01 -23.33 0.02
N PHE A 111 15.25 -22.47 1.00
CA PHE A 111 14.20 -21.83 1.76
C PHE A 111 13.26 -20.98 0.89
N LEU A 112 13.80 -20.19 -0.05
CA LEU A 112 12.97 -19.44 -1.00
C LEU A 112 12.16 -20.36 -1.91
N ALA A 113 12.72 -21.51 -2.32
CA ALA A 113 11.98 -22.52 -3.08
C ALA A 113 10.82 -23.13 -2.27
N GLU A 114 11.00 -23.35 -0.97
CA GLU A 114 9.94 -23.79 -0.06
C GLU A 114 8.87 -22.72 0.14
N LEU A 115 9.27 -21.44 0.28
CA LEU A 115 8.31 -20.34 0.38
C LEU A 115 7.48 -20.15 -0.89
N ARG A 116 8.00 -20.54 -2.06
CA ARG A 116 7.28 -20.40 -3.34
C ARG A 116 5.94 -21.14 -3.36
N VAL A 117 5.79 -22.20 -2.57
CA VAL A 117 4.54 -22.98 -2.47
C VAL A 117 3.61 -22.49 -1.36
N THR A 118 3.96 -21.41 -0.68
CA THR A 118 3.15 -20.80 0.38
C THR A 118 2.31 -19.64 -0.17
N ASP A 119 1.19 -19.33 0.48
CA ASP A 119 0.32 -18.18 0.16
C ASP A 119 0.90 -16.84 0.67
N LEU A 120 2.22 -16.67 0.56
CA LEU A 120 2.89 -15.45 0.99
C LEU A 120 2.46 -14.27 0.10
N PRO A 121 2.15 -13.11 0.68
CA PRO A 121 1.97 -11.88 -0.06
C PRO A 121 3.09 -11.58 -1.05
N THR A 122 2.73 -11.31 -2.30
CA THR A 122 3.67 -10.94 -3.37
C THR A 122 3.65 -9.44 -3.67
N SER A 123 3.20 -8.61 -2.71
CA SER A 123 3.26 -7.16 -2.86
C SER A 123 4.72 -6.69 -2.91
N PRO A 124 5.06 -5.62 -3.65
CA PRO A 124 6.45 -5.14 -3.73
C PRO A 124 7.07 -4.84 -2.36
N GLU A 125 6.25 -4.40 -1.40
CA GLU A 125 6.69 -4.15 -0.03
C GLU A 125 6.99 -5.45 0.74
N ALA A 126 6.13 -6.48 0.60
CA ALA A 126 6.38 -7.80 1.17
C ALA A 126 7.65 -8.44 0.60
N LEU A 127 7.83 -8.35 -0.71
CA LEU A 127 9.03 -8.81 -1.42
C LEU A 127 10.28 -8.06 -0.96
N THR A 128 10.18 -6.75 -0.75
CA THR A 128 11.29 -5.95 -0.21
C THR A 128 11.65 -6.39 1.20
N LYS A 129 10.67 -6.59 2.09
CA LYS A 129 10.90 -7.10 3.45
C LYS A 129 11.56 -8.48 3.46
N LEU A 130 11.12 -9.37 2.57
CA LEU A 130 11.75 -10.69 2.41
C LEU A 130 13.21 -10.57 1.98
N ALA A 131 13.50 -9.72 0.98
CA ALA A 131 14.87 -9.49 0.54
C ALA A 131 15.74 -8.88 1.64
N THR A 132 15.23 -7.89 2.37
CA THR A 132 15.93 -7.30 3.53
C THR A 132 16.20 -8.32 4.62
N TRP A 133 15.24 -9.22 4.91
CA TRP A 133 15.49 -10.28 5.89
C TRP A 133 16.62 -11.23 5.48
N VAL A 134 16.70 -11.59 4.18
CA VAL A 134 17.84 -12.35 3.65
C VAL A 134 19.13 -11.56 3.83
N ASP A 135 19.12 -10.27 3.49
CA ASP A 135 20.28 -9.38 3.67
C ASP A 135 20.75 -9.34 5.13
N ASP A 136 19.83 -9.30 6.10
CA ASP A 136 20.15 -9.31 7.53
C ASP A 136 20.84 -10.62 7.95
N ARG A 137 20.43 -11.77 7.38
CA ARG A 137 21.10 -13.05 7.63
C ARG A 137 22.52 -13.04 7.07
N LEU A 138 22.71 -12.49 5.87
CA LEU A 138 24.03 -12.37 5.23
C LEU A 138 24.92 -11.32 5.91
N GLU A 139 24.34 -10.31 6.56
CA GLU A 139 25.08 -9.37 7.39
C GLU A 139 25.63 -10.04 8.66
N LEU A 140 24.82 -10.86 9.36
CA LEU A 140 25.32 -11.66 10.48
C LEU A 140 26.44 -12.61 10.05
N PHE A 141 26.32 -13.19 8.86
CA PHE A 141 27.35 -14.06 8.30
C PHE A 141 28.72 -13.37 8.19
N ARG A 142 28.77 -12.07 7.84
CA ARG A 142 30.03 -11.30 7.84
C ARG A 142 30.67 -11.24 9.23
N VAL A 143 29.88 -11.00 10.27
CA VAL A 143 30.37 -10.90 11.65
C VAL A 143 31.01 -12.22 12.05
N LEU A 144 30.33 -13.34 11.78
CA LEU A 144 30.81 -14.67 12.16
C LEU A 144 32.05 -15.11 11.37
N ILE A 145 32.20 -14.70 10.10
CA ILE A 145 33.46 -14.87 9.37
C ILE A 145 34.59 -14.09 10.06
N SER A 146 34.32 -12.85 10.47
CA SER A 146 35.33 -11.97 11.08
C SER A 146 35.79 -12.49 12.45
N GLU A 147 34.91 -13.19 13.16
CA GLU A 147 35.17 -13.84 14.45
C GLU A 147 35.68 -15.29 14.32
N GLU A 148 35.82 -15.81 13.09
CA GLU A 148 36.16 -17.21 12.80
C GLU A 148 35.23 -18.24 13.48
N SER A 149 33.97 -17.83 13.74
CA SER A 149 32.97 -18.66 14.40
C SER A 149 32.26 -19.59 13.41
N TRP A 150 32.87 -20.74 13.14
CA TRP A 150 32.30 -21.76 12.25
C TRP A 150 31.00 -22.37 12.76
N VAL A 151 30.85 -22.48 14.09
CA VAL A 151 29.61 -22.94 14.72
C VAL A 151 28.48 -21.96 14.42
N GLY A 152 28.73 -20.66 14.59
CA GLY A 152 27.75 -19.63 14.28
C GLY A 152 27.38 -19.62 12.78
N ILE A 153 28.36 -19.78 11.89
CA ILE A 153 28.10 -19.89 10.45
C ILE A 153 27.17 -21.06 10.13
N SER A 154 27.39 -22.22 10.76
CA SER A 154 26.49 -23.37 10.60
C SER A 154 25.07 -23.07 11.09
N GLN A 155 24.95 -22.34 12.21
CA GLN A 155 23.64 -21.96 12.75
C GLN A 155 22.88 -20.99 11.84
N ILE A 156 23.57 -20.09 11.12
CA ILE A 156 22.90 -19.18 10.15
C ILE A 156 22.14 -19.96 9.09
N LYS A 157 22.70 -21.08 8.62
CA LYS A 157 22.03 -21.95 7.65
C LYS A 157 20.68 -22.45 8.20
N ASP A 158 20.63 -22.79 9.48
CA ASP A 158 19.41 -23.29 10.12
C ASP A 158 18.37 -22.17 10.35
N GLN A 159 18.77 -20.90 10.26
CA GLN A 159 17.84 -19.76 10.32
C GLN A 159 17.02 -19.58 9.04
N PHE A 160 17.46 -20.15 7.92
CA PHE A 160 16.68 -20.19 6.68
C PHE A 160 15.60 -21.27 6.77
N SER A 161 14.61 -21.02 7.62
CA SER A 161 13.51 -21.92 7.91
C SER A 161 12.24 -21.15 8.23
N ALA A 162 11.10 -21.66 7.75
CA ALA A 162 9.79 -21.06 8.00
C ALA A 162 9.39 -21.08 9.49
N SER A 163 9.98 -22.01 10.26
CA SER A 163 9.75 -22.13 11.71
C SER A 163 10.74 -21.33 12.56
N HIS A 164 11.73 -20.69 11.94
CA HIS A 164 12.71 -19.91 12.68
C HIS A 164 12.12 -18.57 13.14
N GLU A 165 12.39 -18.17 14.39
CA GLU A 165 11.79 -16.98 15.01
C GLU A 165 12.02 -15.70 14.20
N SER A 166 13.19 -15.56 13.58
CA SER A 166 13.54 -14.37 12.79
C SER A 166 12.68 -14.25 11.53
N PHE A 167 12.33 -15.37 10.89
CA PHE A 167 11.45 -15.37 9.74
C PHE A 167 9.99 -15.20 10.16
N ILE A 168 9.55 -15.87 11.24
CA ILE A 168 8.19 -15.73 11.77
C ILE A 168 7.86 -14.25 12.02
N HIS A 169 8.80 -13.51 12.61
CA HIS A 169 8.61 -12.07 12.86
C HIS A 169 8.37 -11.28 11.56
N VAL A 170 9.18 -11.53 10.53
CA VAL A 170 9.05 -10.87 9.22
C VAL A 170 7.76 -11.28 8.52
N HIS A 171 7.42 -12.56 8.56
CA HIS A 171 6.18 -13.09 8.01
C HIS A 171 4.95 -12.42 8.66
N GLN A 172 4.93 -12.29 9.98
CA GLN A 172 3.86 -11.58 10.71
C GLN A 172 3.77 -10.11 10.31
N LEU A 173 4.90 -9.41 10.15
CA LEU A 173 4.94 -8.02 9.69
C LEU A 173 4.45 -7.85 8.26
N ILE A 174 4.69 -8.83 7.39
CA ILE A 174 4.16 -8.87 6.02
C ILE A 174 2.64 -9.04 6.07
N LEU A 175 2.15 -10.06 6.78
CA LEU A 175 0.71 -10.33 6.90
C LEU A 175 -0.06 -9.17 7.55
N GLN A 176 0.47 -8.57 8.60
CA GLN A 176 -0.17 -7.43 9.27
C GLN A 176 -0.34 -6.25 8.31
N GLN A 177 0.68 -5.98 7.49
CA GLN A 177 0.64 -4.88 6.54
C GLN A 177 -0.38 -5.12 5.44
N ASP A 178 -0.47 -6.35 4.95
CA ASP A 178 -1.46 -6.77 3.97
C ASP A 178 -2.89 -6.65 4.51
N VAL A 179 -3.12 -7.06 5.76
CA VAL A 179 -4.41 -6.88 6.44
C VAL A 179 -4.77 -5.39 6.55
N ILE A 180 -3.81 -4.54 6.92
CA ILE A 180 -4.03 -3.09 6.99
C ILE A 180 -4.33 -2.51 5.60
N ALA A 181 -3.62 -2.96 4.56
CA ALA A 181 -3.85 -2.52 3.18
C ALA A 181 -5.25 -2.94 2.69
N ALA A 182 -5.64 -4.19 2.94
CA ALA A 182 -6.96 -4.71 2.61
C ALA A 182 -8.08 -3.96 3.36
N ALA A 183 -7.90 -3.68 4.65
CA ALA A 183 -8.85 -2.90 5.43
C ALA A 183 -9.02 -1.47 4.89
N LYS A 184 -7.91 -0.81 4.54
CA LYS A 184 -7.93 0.53 3.90
C LYS A 184 -8.65 0.50 2.54
N ALA A 185 -8.38 -0.51 1.72
CA ALA A 185 -9.05 -0.69 0.43
C ALA A 185 -10.57 -0.90 0.61
N ALA A 186 -10.99 -1.75 1.54
CA ALA A 186 -12.40 -1.97 1.85
C ALA A 186 -13.11 -0.68 2.31
N CYS A 187 -12.47 0.12 3.18
CA CYS A 187 -13.00 1.42 3.58
C CYS A 187 -13.08 2.41 2.41
N ALA A 188 -12.11 2.40 1.50
CA ALA A 188 -12.11 3.25 0.30
C ALA A 188 -13.24 2.86 -0.67
N THR A 189 -13.47 1.56 -0.90
CA THR A 189 -14.57 1.06 -1.73
C THR A 189 -15.94 1.37 -1.11
N SER A 190 -16.08 1.23 0.22
CA SER A 190 -17.27 1.66 0.95
C SER A 190 -17.51 3.16 0.79
N ASN A 191 -16.47 3.99 0.89
CA ASN A 191 -16.59 5.43 0.68
C ASN A 191 -16.93 5.78 -0.78
N GLN A 192 -16.41 5.05 -1.77
CA GLN A 192 -16.74 5.23 -3.19
C GLN A 192 -18.16 4.76 -3.53
N GLN A 193 -18.64 3.64 -2.97
CA GLN A 193 -20.05 3.25 -3.08
C GLN A 193 -20.95 4.26 -2.37
N SER A 194 -20.54 4.79 -1.22
CA SER A 194 -21.25 5.89 -0.58
C SER A 194 -21.24 7.15 -1.44
N ASN A 195 -20.15 7.44 -2.18
CA ASN A 195 -20.02 8.63 -3.04
C ASN A 195 -20.72 8.50 -4.40
N GLN A 196 -20.80 7.29 -4.98
CA GLN A 196 -21.65 7.01 -6.14
C GLN A 196 -23.14 6.98 -5.74
N SER A 197 -23.45 6.59 -4.50
CA SER A 197 -24.78 6.77 -3.89
C SER A 197 -25.05 8.23 -3.47
N ARG A 198 -24.00 9.06 -3.31
CA ARG A 198 -24.06 10.48 -2.94
C ARG A 198 -23.90 11.44 -4.13
N GLY A 199 -24.08 10.94 -5.35
CA GLY A 199 -24.70 11.74 -6.42
C GLY A 199 -26.10 12.26 -6.03
N GLY A 200 -26.73 11.65 -5.01
CA GLY A 200 -27.88 12.20 -4.29
C GLY A 200 -27.48 12.75 -2.91
N ARG A 201 -27.51 14.07 -2.76
CA ARG A 201 -27.27 14.79 -1.49
C ARG A 201 -28.09 14.21 -0.33
N GLY A 202 -27.44 13.99 0.82
CA GLY A 202 -28.10 13.58 2.06
C GLY A 202 -27.42 14.13 3.31
N HIS A 203 -27.29 15.46 3.40
CA HIS A 203 -27.17 16.15 4.70
C HIS A 203 -28.37 15.72 5.54
N GLY A 204 -28.14 15.30 6.79
CA GLY A 204 -29.15 14.73 7.68
C GLY A 204 -30.47 15.49 7.61
N SER A 205 -31.42 14.96 6.85
CA SER A 205 -32.74 15.54 6.73
C SER A 205 -33.69 14.60 7.44
N LYS A 206 -34.23 15.09 8.56
CA LYS A 206 -35.55 14.66 9.09
C LYS A 206 -36.42 14.32 7.88
N LYS A 207 -36.96 13.09 7.80
CA LYS A 207 -37.84 12.60 6.72
C LYS A 207 -38.60 13.78 6.12
N ARG A 208 -38.18 14.28 4.94
CA ARG A 208 -38.91 15.36 4.27
C ARG A 208 -40.23 14.76 3.84
N ILE A 209 -41.29 15.13 4.53
CA ILE A 209 -42.64 14.74 4.18
C ILE A 209 -42.94 15.39 2.82
N THR A 210 -43.11 14.57 1.78
CA THR A 210 -43.44 15.05 0.44
C THR A 210 -44.91 15.46 0.44
N ILE A 211 -45.19 16.72 0.07
CA ILE A 211 -46.55 17.23 -0.06
C ILE A 211 -47.18 16.65 -1.35
N PRO A 212 -48.29 15.90 -1.26
CA PRO A 212 -49.04 15.41 -2.42
C PRO A 212 -49.47 16.53 -3.36
N ALA A 213 -49.65 16.24 -4.64
CA ALA A 213 -49.96 17.25 -5.65
C ALA A 213 -51.30 17.96 -5.38
N GLU A 214 -52.26 17.21 -4.85
CA GLU A 214 -53.61 17.65 -4.49
C GLU A 214 -53.55 18.67 -3.35
N VAL A 215 -52.69 18.42 -2.37
CA VAL A 215 -52.44 19.32 -1.24
C VAL A 215 -51.73 20.59 -1.72
N ARG A 216 -50.77 20.48 -2.65
CA ARG A 216 -50.05 21.64 -3.22
C ARG A 216 -50.98 22.55 -4.02
N GLN A 217 -51.89 22.00 -4.81
CA GLN A 217 -52.87 22.77 -5.58
C GLN A 217 -53.87 23.52 -4.69
N ALA A 218 -54.14 23.00 -3.49
CA ALA A 218 -55.03 23.62 -2.52
C ALA A 218 -54.35 24.70 -1.65
N LEU A 219 -53.03 24.94 -1.82
CA LEU A 219 -52.31 25.92 -1.01
C LEU A 219 -52.75 27.35 -1.36
N PRO A 220 -53.15 28.16 -0.35
CA PRO A 220 -53.33 29.59 -0.53
C PRO A 220 -52.07 30.25 -1.11
N MET A 221 -52.25 31.10 -2.13
CA MET A 221 -51.16 31.85 -2.75
C MET A 221 -51.31 33.35 -2.50
N GLN A 222 -50.19 34.02 -2.20
CA GLN A 222 -50.11 35.48 -2.15
C GLN A 222 -48.98 35.94 -3.07
N SER A 223 -49.29 36.82 -4.03
CA SER A 223 -48.30 37.38 -4.96
C SER A 223 -47.43 36.32 -5.65
N LYS A 224 -48.07 35.25 -6.16
CA LYS A 224 -47.44 34.08 -6.82
C LYS A 224 -46.51 33.23 -5.93
N LYS A 225 -46.58 33.39 -4.61
CA LYS A 225 -45.89 32.54 -3.62
C LYS A 225 -46.90 31.69 -2.86
N GLU A 226 -46.56 30.43 -2.63
CA GLU A 226 -47.39 29.50 -1.85
C GLU A 226 -47.20 29.74 -0.35
N ILE A 227 -48.23 29.51 0.47
CA ILE A 227 -48.08 29.58 1.92
C ILE A 227 -47.18 28.46 2.46
N CYS A 228 -46.30 28.78 3.40
CA CYS A 228 -45.44 27.79 4.04
C CYS A 228 -46.24 26.85 4.95
N VAL A 229 -46.28 25.56 4.63
CA VAL A 229 -46.99 24.54 5.44
C VAL A 229 -46.47 24.47 6.89
N ARG A 230 -45.17 24.70 7.10
CA ARG A 230 -44.58 24.70 8.45
C ARG A 230 -44.89 25.96 9.26
N PHE A 231 -45.31 27.03 8.59
CA PHE A 231 -45.86 28.22 9.23
C PHE A 231 -47.32 27.99 9.67
N LEU A 232 -48.07 27.19 8.90
CA LEU A 232 -49.44 26.78 9.26
C LEU A 232 -49.52 25.74 10.37
N SER A 233 -48.42 25.02 10.66
CA SER A 233 -48.41 23.98 11.68
C SER A 233 -48.19 24.51 13.10
N ALA A 234 -48.75 23.82 14.09
CA ALA A 234 -48.53 24.07 15.52
C ALA A 234 -47.05 24.00 15.94
N GLN A 235 -46.20 23.33 15.16
CA GLN A 235 -44.75 23.32 15.35
C GLN A 235 -44.10 24.70 15.18
N GLY A 236 -44.81 25.68 14.59
CA GLY A 236 -44.46 27.10 14.61
C GLY A 236 -43.10 27.43 13.99
N TYR A 237 -43.05 27.61 12.67
CA TYR A 237 -41.85 28.15 12.03
C TYR A 237 -41.89 29.68 11.96
N ARG A 238 -41.19 30.36 12.88
CA ARG A 238 -40.86 31.78 12.72
C ARG A 238 -39.60 31.88 11.87
N GLY A 239 -39.77 32.19 10.59
CA GLY A 239 -38.64 32.46 9.70
C GLY A 239 -37.90 33.73 10.07
N GLU A 240 -36.88 34.08 9.29
CA GLU A 240 -36.01 35.24 9.56
C GLU A 240 -36.75 36.54 9.17
N ASN A 241 -36.91 37.46 10.13
CA ASN A 241 -37.63 38.73 9.95
C ASN A 241 -39.07 38.61 9.43
N GLY A 242 -39.78 37.54 9.81
CA GLY A 242 -41.17 37.30 9.40
C GLY A 242 -41.35 36.68 8.00
N ASN A 243 -40.26 36.51 7.24
CA ASN A 243 -40.29 35.89 5.91
C ASN A 243 -39.89 34.41 5.95
N CYS A 244 -40.35 33.62 4.97
CA CYS A 244 -39.92 32.24 4.84
C CYS A 244 -38.48 32.16 4.31
N VAL A 245 -37.67 31.29 4.90
CA VAL A 245 -36.30 31.02 4.43
C VAL A 245 -36.29 30.28 3.08
N ILE A 246 -37.41 29.65 2.70
CA ILE A 246 -37.57 28.97 1.42
C ILE A 246 -38.07 29.97 0.36
N LYS A 247 -37.30 30.12 -0.71
CA LYS A 247 -37.67 30.94 -1.89
C LYS A 247 -39.00 30.43 -2.46
N ASN A 248 -39.89 31.34 -2.83
CA ASN A 248 -41.26 31.10 -3.32
C ASN A 248 -42.31 30.68 -2.28
N LEU A 249 -41.95 30.61 -1.00
CA LEU A 249 -42.92 30.48 0.08
C LEU A 249 -43.09 31.82 0.83
N CYS A 250 -44.27 32.05 1.40
CA CYS A 250 -44.55 33.21 2.24
C CYS A 250 -45.29 32.82 3.54
N HIS A 251 -45.21 33.71 4.53
CA HIS A 251 -45.92 33.61 5.79
C HIS A 251 -46.99 34.70 5.77
N PHE A 252 -48.26 34.31 5.71
CA PHE A 252 -49.37 35.25 5.76
C PHE A 252 -50.61 34.58 6.36
N LYS A 253 -51.51 35.40 6.90
CA LYS A 253 -52.76 34.89 7.47
C LYS A 253 -53.77 34.63 6.36
N ALA A 254 -53.99 33.35 6.01
CA ALA A 254 -55.08 32.98 5.11
C ALA A 254 -56.42 33.09 5.82
N ALA A 255 -57.45 33.57 5.14
CA ALA A 255 -58.79 33.74 5.72
C ALA A 255 -59.53 32.40 5.94
N THR A 256 -59.22 31.37 5.15
CA THR A 256 -59.84 30.05 5.27
C THR A 256 -58.85 28.99 4.76
N LEU A 257 -58.70 27.88 5.50
CA LEU A 257 -57.82 26.78 5.13
C LEU A 257 -58.67 25.55 4.71
N PRO A 258 -58.48 24.99 3.50
CA PRO A 258 -59.23 23.82 3.05
C PRO A 258 -59.03 22.59 3.95
N ASP A 259 -60.04 21.73 4.10
CA ASP A 259 -59.99 20.56 5.01
C ASP A 259 -58.87 19.57 4.66
N ILE A 260 -58.60 19.39 3.36
CA ILE A 260 -57.49 18.54 2.86
C ILE A 260 -56.12 19.02 3.39
N MET A 261 -55.96 20.33 3.59
CA MET A 261 -54.75 20.93 4.16
C MET A 261 -54.70 20.70 5.68
N ARG A 262 -55.83 20.89 6.37
CA ARG A 262 -55.95 20.71 7.82
C ARG A 262 -55.65 19.25 8.22
N GLU A 263 -56.19 18.29 7.48
CA GLU A 263 -55.94 16.87 7.69
C GLU A 263 -54.47 16.51 7.45
N PHE A 264 -53.89 17.00 6.34
CA PHE A 264 -52.48 16.77 6.03
C PHE A 264 -51.53 17.34 7.09
N ILE A 265 -51.78 18.58 7.56
CA ILE A 265 -50.97 19.25 8.58
C ILE A 265 -51.11 18.55 9.93
N THR A 266 -52.32 18.13 10.29
CA THR A 266 -52.55 17.39 11.54
C THR A 266 -51.79 16.08 11.56
N LYS A 267 -51.89 15.30 10.46
CA LYS A 267 -51.24 13.99 10.32
C LYS A 267 -49.71 14.05 10.30
N ASN A 268 -49.13 15.10 9.73
CA ASN A 268 -47.70 15.15 9.39
C ASN A 268 -46.90 16.18 10.19
N TYR A 269 -47.55 17.23 10.71
CA TYR A 269 -46.91 18.38 11.34
C TYR A 269 -47.49 18.72 12.73
N GLY A 270 -48.25 17.81 13.33
CA GLY A 270 -48.66 17.90 14.74
C GLY A 270 -49.79 18.88 15.02
N GLY A 271 -50.61 19.21 14.02
CA GLY A 271 -51.78 20.09 14.17
C GLY A 271 -51.60 21.44 13.46
N VAL A 272 -52.70 22.15 13.23
CA VAL A 272 -52.72 23.51 12.69
C VAL A 272 -52.46 24.50 13.82
N ALA A 273 -51.73 25.58 13.56
CA ALA A 273 -51.47 26.61 14.57
C ALA A 273 -52.78 27.34 14.94
N THR A 274 -52.91 27.73 16.22
CA THR A 274 -54.12 28.35 16.80
C THR A 274 -54.60 29.60 16.06
N ASP A 275 -53.69 30.31 15.38
CA ASP A 275 -54.02 31.49 14.58
C ASP A 275 -54.81 31.17 13.29
N PHE A 276 -54.91 29.88 12.95
CA PHE A 276 -55.49 29.30 11.73
C PHE A 276 -56.49 28.16 12.01
N GLU A 277 -56.85 27.94 13.27
CA GLU A 277 -57.92 26.98 13.64
C GLU A 277 -59.27 27.48 13.13
#